data_AF-A0AAW6XWN7-F1
#
_entry.id   AF-A0AAW6XWN7-F1
#
_cell.length_a   1.000
_cell.length_b   1.000
_cell.length_c   1.000
_cell.angle_alpha   90.00
_cell.angle_beta   90.00
_cell.angle_gamma   90.00
#
_symmetry.space_group_name_H-M   'P 1'
#
loop_
_entity.id
_entity.type
_entity.pdbx_description
1 polymer ?
#
loop_
_entity_poly.entity_id
_entity_poly.type
_entity_poly.pdbx_seq_one_letter_code
_entity_poly.pdbx_strand_id
1 'polypeptide(L)' 'MAKQGKVALSSTLFEKENEFVPTDREVVRVEDTDYTDVSVVILEGEDLTNGTLQEITETGWGIPVFTVAGNKSPES' A
#
# COMPACT_ATOMS: atom_id res chain seq x y z
N MET A 1 -18.54 -15.29 9.50
CA MET A 1 -17.68 -15.13 8.31
C MET A 1 -16.43 -14.39 8.75
N ALA A 2 -15.23 -14.87 8.43
CA ALA A 2 -14.02 -14.08 8.70
C ALA A 2 -14.00 -12.88 7.73
N LYS A 3 -13.83 -11.67 8.26
CA LYS A 3 -13.64 -10.48 7.43
C LYS A 3 -12.30 -10.66 6.69
N GLN A 4 -12.29 -10.51 5.37
CA GLN A 4 -11.03 -10.48 4.62
C GLN A 4 -10.32 -9.16 4.96
N GLY A 5 -9.01 -9.21 5.20
CA GLY A 5 -8.23 -7.99 5.47
C GLY A 5 -8.14 -7.11 4.23
N LYS A 6 -7.95 -5.81 4.48
CA LYS A 6 -7.85 -4.76 3.46
C LYS A 6 -6.51 -4.80 2.75
N VAL A 7 -6.43 -4.09 1.63
CA VAL A 7 -5.17 -3.73 0.97
C VAL A 7 -4.89 -2.26 1.28
N ALA A 8 -3.72 -1.95 1.83
CA ALA A 8 -3.26 -0.57 1.92
C ALA A 8 -2.46 -0.23 0.65
N LEU A 9 -2.81 0.88 0.00
CA LEU A 9 -2.22 1.31 -1.26
C LEU A 9 -1.66 2.72 -1.12
N SER A 10 -0.48 2.95 -1.71
CA SER A 10 0.09 4.28 -1.88
C SER A 10 -0.93 5.27 -2.43
N SER A 11 -1.01 6.45 -1.83
CA SER A 11 -1.96 7.50 -2.22
C SER A 11 -1.78 7.94 -3.67
N THR A 12 -0.54 7.94 -4.18
CA THR A 12 -0.21 8.30 -5.57
C THR A 12 -0.70 7.27 -6.58
N LEU A 13 -0.88 6.01 -6.15
CA LEU A 13 -1.39 4.92 -6.96
C LEU A 13 -2.91 4.76 -6.85
N PHE A 14 -3.57 5.48 -5.93
CA PHE A 14 -4.98 5.25 -5.62
C PHE A 14 -5.91 5.52 -6.79
N GLU A 15 -5.61 6.53 -7.63
CA GLU A 15 -6.38 6.78 -8.86
C GLU A 15 -6.21 5.67 -9.92
N LYS A 16 -5.15 4.87 -9.80
CA LYS A 16 -4.81 3.74 -10.67
C LYS A 16 -4.95 2.39 -9.94
N GLU A 17 -5.73 2.33 -8.86
CA GLU A 17 -5.93 1.14 -8.05
C GLU A 17 -6.30 -0.09 -8.91
N ASN A 18 -7.26 0.07 -9.82
CA ASN A 18 -7.72 -1.02 -10.69
C ASN A 18 -6.64 -1.54 -11.67
N GLU A 19 -5.60 -0.76 -11.95
CA GLU A 19 -4.49 -1.17 -12.83
C GLU A 19 -3.48 -2.03 -12.08
N PHE A 20 -3.09 -1.62 -10.88
CA PHE A 20 -2.02 -2.28 -10.12
C PHE A 20 -2.53 -3.29 -9.09
N VAL A 21 -3.78 -3.15 -8.64
CA VAL A 21 -4.38 -3.92 -7.55
C VAL A 21 -5.79 -4.42 -7.95
N PRO A 22 -5.94 -5.22 -9.02
CA PRO A 22 -7.23 -5.79 -9.36
C PRO A 22 -7.67 -6.78 -8.27
N THR A 23 -8.55 -6.35 -7.37
CA THR A 23 -8.99 -7.13 -6.22
C THR A 23 -10.44 -6.83 -5.83
N ASP A 24 -11.13 -7.82 -5.25
CA ASP A 24 -12.47 -7.64 -4.66
C ASP A 24 -12.40 -7.19 -3.17
N ARG A 25 -11.19 -6.97 -2.65
CA ARG A 25 -10.96 -6.50 -1.27
C ARG A 25 -11.09 -4.98 -1.19
N GLU A 26 -11.46 -4.50 0.00
CA GLU A 26 -11.43 -3.08 0.29
C GLU A 26 -9.98 -2.57 0.21
N VAL A 27 -9.78 -1.52 -0.60
CA VAL A 27 -8.51 -0.81 -0.72
C VAL A 27 -8.62 0.53 0.01
N VAL A 28 -7.61 0.82 0.83
CA VAL A 28 -7.50 2.05 1.62
C VAL A 28 -6.15 2.69 1.35
N ARG A 29 -6.06 4.02 1.52
CA ARG A 29 -4.77 4.70 1.43
C ARG A 29 -3.91 4.35 2.64
N VAL A 30 -2.60 4.35 2.45
CA VAL A 30 -1.63 4.07 3.53
C VAL A 30 -1.75 5.04 4.70
N GLU A 31 -2.07 6.31 4.45
CA GLU A 31 -2.26 7.33 5.47
C GLU A 31 -3.61 7.22 6.23
N ASP A 32 -4.56 6.45 5.70
CA ASP A 32 -5.92 6.32 6.24
C ASP A 32 -6.10 5.04 7.09
N THR A 33 -5.01 4.38 7.50
CA THR A 33 -5.05 3.09 8.23
C THR A 33 -4.02 3.00 9.36
N ASP A 34 -4.33 2.20 10.38
CA ASP A 34 -3.41 1.79 11.45
C ASP A 34 -2.78 0.40 11.20
N TYR A 35 -3.02 -0.16 10.01
CA TYR A 35 -2.53 -1.45 9.53
C TYR A 35 -3.08 -2.70 10.27
N THR A 36 -3.94 -2.55 11.28
CA THR A 36 -4.41 -3.67 12.11
C THR A 36 -5.35 -4.63 11.37
N ASP A 37 -6.06 -4.14 10.35
CA ASP A 37 -6.92 -4.94 9.49
C ASP A 37 -6.42 -5.05 8.04
N VAL A 38 -5.13 -4.77 7.81
CA VAL A 38 -4.46 -4.84 6.51
C VAL A 38 -3.76 -6.19 6.34
N SER A 39 -3.96 -6.82 5.18
CA SER A 39 -3.28 -8.09 4.83
C SER A 39 -2.04 -7.89 3.95
N VAL A 40 -1.93 -6.75 3.26
CA VAL A 40 -0.83 -6.43 2.36
C VAL A 40 -0.76 -4.92 2.14
N VAL A 41 0.45 -4.38 2.03
CA VAL A 41 0.70 -3.00 1.63
C VAL A 41 1.34 -2.97 0.24
N ILE A 42 0.88 -2.06 -0.61
CA ILE A 42 1.43 -1.81 -1.96
C ILE A 42 1.89 -0.36 -2.04
N LEU A 43 3.18 -0.17 -2.25
CA LEU A 43 3.86 1.13 -2.23
C LEU A 43 4.37 1.55 -3.61
N GLU A 44 4.46 2.85 -3.85
CA GLU A 44 5.25 3.40 -4.95
C GLU A 44 6.73 3.56 -4.52
N GLY A 45 7.64 3.71 -5.48
CA GLY A 45 9.06 3.93 -5.22
C GLY A 45 9.36 5.11 -4.28
N GLU A 46 8.60 6.21 -4.33
CA GLU A 46 8.80 7.35 -3.42
C GLU A 46 8.51 6.98 -1.96
N ASP A 47 7.51 6.14 -1.70
CA ASP A 47 7.12 5.67 -0.35
C ASP A 47 8.20 4.83 0.33
N LEU A 48 9.08 4.21 -0.46
CA LEU A 48 10.21 3.46 0.05
C LEU A 48 11.28 4.39 0.66
N THR A 49 11.27 5.67 0.29
CA THR A 49 12.30 6.65 0.66
C THR A 49 11.79 7.78 1.55
N ASN A 50 10.47 8.03 1.57
CA ASN A 50 9.86 9.11 2.35
C ASN A 50 9.52 8.73 3.81
N GLY A 51 9.79 7.48 4.22
CA GLY A 51 9.57 7.00 5.58
C GLY A 51 8.37 6.06 5.75
N THR A 52 7.46 5.96 4.77
CA THR A 52 6.27 5.10 4.86
C THR A 52 6.63 3.63 5.09
N LEU A 53 7.63 3.09 4.37
CA LEU A 53 8.10 1.71 4.61
C LEU A 53 8.63 1.50 6.03
N GLN A 54 9.36 2.49 6.56
CA GLN A 54 9.91 2.42 7.91
C GLN A 54 8.78 2.37 8.94
N GLU A 55 7.79 3.25 8.82
CA GLU A 55 6.61 3.30 9.69
C GLU A 55 5.87 1.95 9.72
N ILE A 56 5.58 1.37 8.55
CA ILE A 56 4.93 0.06 8.44
C ILE A 56 5.76 -1.03 9.13
N THR A 57 7.08 -1.01 8.95
CA THR A 57 7.98 -2.00 9.54
C THR A 57 8.05 -1.88 11.07
N GLU A 58 8.06 -0.65 11.58
CA GLU A 58 8.11 -0.36 13.03
C GLU A 58 6.85 -0.80 13.78
N THR A 59 5.72 -1.00 13.08
CA THR A 59 4.53 -1.59 13.69
C THR A 59 4.75 -3.02 14.22
N GLY A 60 5.73 -3.75 13.67
CA GLY A 60 6.04 -5.13 14.05
C GLY A 60 5.00 -6.18 13.61
N TRP A 61 3.98 -5.82 12.82
CA TRP A 61 2.93 -6.74 12.36
C TRP A 61 3.42 -7.78 11.35
N GLY A 62 4.55 -7.54 10.68
CA GLY A 62 5.09 -8.43 9.65
C GLY A 62 4.23 -8.48 8.38
N ILE A 63 3.52 -7.39 8.07
CA ILE A 63 2.66 -7.29 6.89
C ILE A 63 3.51 -7.34 5.62
N PRO A 64 3.17 -8.18 4.62
CA PRO A 64 3.85 -8.18 3.34
C PRO A 64 3.76 -6.82 2.65
N VAL A 65 4.91 -6.31 2.19
CA VAL A 65 4.99 -5.07 1.41
C VAL A 65 5.45 -5.38 -0.02
N PHE A 66 4.70 -4.92 -1.00
CA PHE A 66 5.06 -4.96 -2.42
C PHE A 66 5.29 -3.54 -2.93
N THR A 67 6.09 -3.40 -3.98
CA THR A 67 6.30 -2.11 -4.65
C THR A 67 5.95 -2.19 -6.12
N VAL A 68 5.29 -1.14 -6.63
CA VAL A 68 5.06 -0.96 -8.06
C VAL A 68 6.30 -0.32 -8.68
N ALA A 69 7.04 -1.09 -9.46
CA ALA A 69 8.20 -0.61 -10.20
C ALA A 69 7.79 -0.01 -11.56
N GLY A 70 8.46 1.06 -11.97
CA GLY A 70 8.31 1.62 -13.32
C GLY A 70 7.10 2.53 -13.54
N ASN A 71 6.33 2.87 -12.49
CA ASN A 71 5.47 4.05 -12.54
C ASN A 71 6.42 5.27 -12.55
N LYS A 72 6.68 5.81 -13.74
CA LYS A 72 7.44 7.04 -13.85
C LYS A 72 6.58 8.17 -13.30
N SER A 73 7.05 8.83 -12.26
CA SER A 73 6.63 10.21 -11.99
C SER A 73 6.82 11.02 -13.29
N PRO A 74 5.89 11.93 -13.66
CA PRO A 74 5.96 12.70 -14.91
C PRO A 74 7.28 13.46 -15.15
N GLU A 75 8.16 13.53 -14.16
CA GLU A 75 9.38 14.34 -14.15
C GLU A 75 10.70 13.54 -14.28
N SER A 76 10.67 12.27 -14.77
CA SER A 76 11.88 11.42 -14.98
C SER A 76 12.22 11.05 -16.42
#